data_AF-A0A7Y9MJD5-F1
#
_entry.id   AF-A0A7Y9MJD5-F1
#
_cell.length_a   1.000
_cell.length_b   1.000
_cell.length_c   1.000
_cell.angle_alpha   90.00
_cell.angle_beta   90.00
_cell.angle_gamma   90.00
#
_symmetry.space_group_name_H-M   'P 1'
#
loop_
_entity.id
_entity.type
_entity.pdbx_description
1 polymer ?
#
loop_
_entity_poly.entity_id
_entity_poly.type
_entity_poly.pdbx_seq_one_letter_code
_entity_poly.pdbx_strand_id
1 'polypeptide(L)'
;MRSENDEAKPFAPLRELLTNPFVVTVTVLAVILTFVSTVFAAADVGGDALIGNGMFAGPVLATFAVVLQVVWRRGGNLLDAFRRTMIYSPLVALLTAVAGYLTTWVPAVADTMAASRRASGFHYWFEEPHPFVLPFLAGWFLGMLAGLVASLLVVLVFAYRRPRDFAAANMNDVTPRYAAQVRRANIALAWVLTLVFLIPTLIVWGGNDARGGSWVERAQNALRFFTDPGWYLADAAWLVGLALIPVGIGLVVFIVRTQRVDRAARRAAGLPVGLTRTDDDAKRSDGGEPPTAERQ
;
A
#
# COMPACT_ATOMS: atom_id res chain seq x y z
N MET A 1 4.77 4.53 40.64
CA MET A 1 4.69 5.83 39.95
C MET A 1 5.34 5.68 38.58
N ARG A 2 4.54 5.55 37.51
CA ARG A 2 5.04 5.66 36.13
C ARG A 2 5.08 7.15 35.82
N SER A 3 6.23 7.67 35.41
CA SER A 3 6.41 9.10 35.15
C SER A 3 5.48 9.57 34.04
N GLU A 4 4.75 10.65 34.28
CA GLU A 4 3.84 11.34 33.35
C GLU A 4 4.54 12.00 32.14
N ASN A 5 5.83 11.69 31.88
CA ASN A 5 6.62 12.27 30.79
C ASN A 5 6.98 11.29 29.66
N ASP A 6 6.37 10.10 29.61
CA ASP A 6 6.33 9.32 28.38
C ASP A 6 5.27 9.94 27.44
N GLU A 7 5.50 11.19 27.00
CA GLU A 7 4.96 11.63 25.73
C GLU A 7 5.49 10.62 24.71
N ALA A 8 4.63 9.66 24.35
CA ALA A 8 4.94 8.66 23.37
C ALA A 8 5.41 9.41 22.13
N LYS A 9 6.73 9.49 21.93
CA LYS A 9 7.30 10.14 20.77
C LYS A 9 6.59 9.51 19.59
N PRO A 10 5.82 10.27 18.80
CA PRO A 10 4.93 9.69 17.79
C PRO A 10 5.72 8.87 16.76
N PHE A 11 7.04 9.01 16.77
CA PHE A 11 7.98 8.40 15.86
C PHE A 11 9.15 7.76 16.60
N ALA A 12 9.31 6.45 16.40
CA ALA A 12 10.60 5.80 16.57
C ALA A 12 11.66 6.52 15.70
N PRO A 13 12.81 6.95 16.23
CA PRO A 13 13.88 7.54 15.43
C PRO A 13 14.24 6.63 14.24
N LEU A 14 14.63 7.22 13.09
CA LEU A 14 15.03 6.47 11.89
C LEU A 14 16.03 5.35 12.23
N ARG A 15 16.92 5.63 13.18
CA ARG A 15 17.87 4.68 13.77
C ARG A 15 17.20 3.38 14.21
N GLU A 16 16.07 3.42 14.92
CA GLU A 16 15.39 2.21 15.42
C GLU A 16 14.81 1.34 14.30
N LEU A 17 14.38 1.95 13.18
CA LEU A 17 13.96 1.20 12.01
C LEU A 17 15.15 0.46 11.39
N LEU A 18 16.27 1.17 11.22
CA LEU A 18 17.46 0.65 10.55
C LEU A 18 18.25 -0.34 11.40
N THR A 19 18.14 -0.27 12.72
CA THR A 19 18.77 -1.25 13.63
C THR A 19 17.87 -2.43 13.96
N ASN A 20 16.65 -2.49 13.41
CA ASN A 20 15.75 -3.61 13.64
C ASN A 20 16.29 -4.88 12.95
N PRO A 21 16.52 -5.99 13.67
CA PRO A 21 17.15 -7.20 13.10
C PRO A 21 16.41 -7.77 11.89
N PHE A 22 15.07 -7.71 11.89
CA PHE A 22 14.26 -8.17 10.77
C PHE A 22 14.46 -7.28 9.53
N VAL A 23 14.45 -5.95 9.72
CA VAL A 23 14.67 -4.99 8.63
C VAL A 23 16.05 -5.17 8.03
N VAL A 24 17.08 -5.30 8.86
CA VAL A 24 18.46 -5.59 8.42
C VAL A 24 18.52 -6.90 7.64
N THR A 25 17.94 -7.98 8.18
CA THR A 25 17.95 -9.30 7.51
C THR A 25 17.29 -9.24 6.14
N VAL A 26 16.10 -8.63 6.05
CA VAL A 26 15.37 -8.50 4.79
C VAL A 26 16.12 -7.60 3.79
N THR A 27 16.77 -6.54 4.27
CA THR A 27 17.62 -5.67 3.43
C THR A 27 18.79 -6.46 2.85
N VAL A 28 19.50 -7.23 3.69
CA VAL A 28 20.63 -8.06 3.26
C VAL A 28 20.19 -9.11 2.24
N LEU A 29 19.07 -9.79 2.49
CA LEU A 29 18.52 -10.77 1.54
C LEU A 29 18.15 -10.13 0.20
N ALA A 30 17.59 -8.92 0.20
CA ALA A 30 17.31 -8.20 -1.04
C ALA A 30 18.58 -7.84 -1.81
N VAL A 31 19.63 -7.38 -1.12
CA VAL A 31 20.94 -7.10 -1.73
C VAL A 31 21.55 -8.37 -2.33
N ILE A 32 21.52 -9.49 -1.61
CA ILE A 32 21.99 -10.79 -2.10
C ILE A 32 21.18 -11.22 -3.33
N LEU A 33 19.85 -11.10 -3.27
CA LEU A 33 18.99 -11.43 -4.41
C LEU A 33 19.34 -10.59 -5.63
N THR A 34 19.56 -9.28 -5.47
CA THR A 34 19.98 -8.41 -6.58
C THR A 34 21.33 -8.83 -7.13
N PHE A 35 22.34 -9.08 -6.29
CA PHE A 35 23.65 -9.57 -6.72
C PHE A 35 23.53 -10.84 -7.55
N VAL A 36 22.83 -11.86 -7.03
CA VAL A 36 22.62 -13.14 -7.72
C VAL A 36 21.90 -12.93 -9.05
N SER A 37 20.84 -12.13 -9.05
CA SER A 37 20.05 -11.84 -10.24
C SER A 37 20.87 -11.14 -11.32
N THR A 38 21.75 -10.20 -10.94
CA THR A 38 22.65 -9.53 -11.86
C THR A 38 23.65 -10.50 -12.50
N VAL A 39 24.22 -11.43 -11.74
CA VAL A 39 25.13 -12.46 -12.27
C VAL A 39 24.41 -13.37 -13.27
N PHE A 40 23.19 -13.82 -12.96
CA PHE A 40 22.41 -14.65 -13.89
C PHE A 40 21.95 -13.86 -15.13
N ALA A 41 21.53 -12.61 -14.96
CA ALA A 41 21.16 -11.75 -16.07
C ALA A 41 22.34 -11.50 -17.02
N ALA A 42 23.56 -11.37 -16.48
CA ALA A 42 24.76 -11.19 -17.29
C ALA A 42 24.98 -12.35 -18.27
N ALA A 43 24.70 -13.58 -17.84
CA ALA A 43 24.89 -14.79 -18.64
C ALA A 43 23.71 -15.16 -19.55
N ASP A 44 22.55 -14.50 -19.40
CA ASP A 44 21.35 -14.82 -20.18
C ASP A 44 21.31 -14.09 -21.52
N VAL A 45 21.87 -14.71 -22.56
CA VAL A 45 21.82 -14.27 -23.96
C VAL A 45 20.38 -14.05 -24.46
N GLY A 46 19.43 -14.80 -23.90
CA GLY A 46 18.01 -14.70 -24.18
C GLY A 46 17.39 -13.41 -23.66
N GLY A 47 17.97 -12.75 -22.67
CA GLY A 47 17.49 -11.48 -22.12
C GLY A 47 16.07 -11.51 -21.56
N ASP A 48 15.53 -12.70 -21.30
CA ASP A 48 14.13 -12.96 -20.98
C ASP A 48 13.95 -13.87 -19.75
N ALA A 49 15.04 -14.36 -19.17
CA ALA A 49 14.97 -15.16 -17.96
C ALA A 49 14.38 -14.34 -16.81
N LEU A 50 13.39 -14.92 -16.13
CA LEU A 50 12.69 -14.30 -15.01
C LEU A 50 13.65 -13.85 -13.90
N ILE A 51 14.69 -14.64 -13.65
CA ILE A 51 15.69 -14.36 -12.61
C ILE A 51 16.46 -13.07 -12.88
N GLY A 52 16.62 -12.66 -14.14
CA GLY A 52 17.29 -11.41 -14.49
C GLY A 52 16.50 -10.16 -14.06
N ASN A 53 15.20 -10.29 -13.82
CA ASN A 53 14.36 -9.22 -13.24
C ASN A 53 14.46 -9.15 -11.70
N GLY A 54 15.21 -10.05 -11.06
CA GLY A 54 15.33 -10.08 -9.61
C GLY A 54 16.00 -8.85 -9.00
N MET A 55 16.67 -8.02 -9.82
CA MET A 55 17.13 -6.69 -9.42
C MET A 55 16.00 -5.77 -8.93
N PHE A 56 14.77 -5.94 -9.43
CA PHE A 56 13.58 -5.22 -8.95
C PHE A 56 12.82 -5.98 -7.87
N ALA A 57 12.90 -7.32 -7.90
CA ALA A 57 12.23 -8.15 -6.90
C ALA A 57 12.78 -7.91 -5.49
N GLY A 58 14.08 -7.66 -5.34
CA GLY A 58 14.71 -7.34 -4.06
C GLY A 58 14.01 -6.19 -3.32
N PRO A 59 14.00 -4.96 -3.88
CA PRO A 59 13.31 -3.81 -3.28
C PRO A 59 11.82 -4.03 -3.02
N VAL A 60 11.13 -4.69 -3.95
CA VAL A 60 9.69 -5.00 -3.87
C VAL A 60 9.40 -5.89 -2.66
N LEU A 61 10.05 -7.06 -2.59
CA LEU A 61 9.83 -8.04 -1.54
C LEU A 61 10.26 -7.49 -0.18
N ALA A 62 11.39 -6.78 -0.15
CA ALA A 62 11.87 -6.19 1.08
C ALA A 62 10.92 -5.12 1.63
N THR A 63 10.47 -4.20 0.78
CA THR A 63 9.56 -3.14 1.20
C THR A 63 8.23 -3.73 1.66
N PHE A 64 7.69 -4.69 0.91
CA PHE A 64 6.47 -5.40 1.27
C PHE A 64 6.57 -6.05 2.66
N ALA A 65 7.64 -6.81 2.91
CA ALA A 65 7.86 -7.50 4.18
C ALA A 65 8.05 -6.52 5.36
N VAL A 66 8.82 -5.45 5.18
CA VAL A 66 9.08 -4.46 6.23
C VAL A 66 7.84 -3.65 6.60
N VAL A 67 6.97 -3.34 5.63
CA VAL A 67 5.68 -2.69 5.89
C VAL A 67 4.72 -3.66 6.58
N LEU A 68 4.63 -4.91 6.11
CA LEU A 68 3.74 -5.91 6.70
C LEU A 68 4.13 -6.26 8.15
N GLN A 69 5.41 -6.08 8.52
CA GLN A 69 5.91 -6.25 9.88
C GLN A 69 5.10 -5.51 10.95
N VAL A 70 4.48 -4.39 10.58
CA VAL A 70 3.63 -3.58 11.46
C VAL A 70 2.46 -4.39 12.04
N VAL A 71 1.95 -5.38 11.30
CA VAL A 71 0.82 -6.23 11.73
C VAL A 71 1.11 -7.01 13.02
N TRP A 72 2.34 -7.50 13.18
CA TRP A 72 2.72 -8.34 14.33
C TRP A 72 3.60 -7.61 15.35
N ARG A 73 3.95 -6.34 15.12
CA ARG A 73 4.72 -5.53 16.09
C ARG A 73 3.83 -5.09 17.26
N ARG A 74 4.36 -5.20 18.49
CA ARG A 74 3.77 -4.57 19.67
C ARG A 74 3.87 -3.05 19.50
N GLY A 75 2.73 -2.34 19.60
CA GLY A 75 2.67 -0.90 19.35
C GLY A 75 2.72 -0.48 17.87
N GLY A 76 2.62 -1.42 16.93
CA GLY A 76 2.46 -1.09 15.50
C GLY A 76 1.20 -0.25 15.25
N ASN A 77 1.31 0.77 14.41
CA ASN A 77 0.22 1.67 14.04
C ASN A 77 0.23 1.94 12.52
N LEU A 78 -0.86 2.49 11.98
CA LEU A 78 -1.00 2.72 10.54
C LEU A 78 0.05 3.72 10.00
N LEU A 79 0.37 4.75 10.79
CA LEU A 79 1.34 5.77 10.39
C LEU A 79 2.75 5.19 10.21
N ASP A 80 3.13 4.21 11.04
CA ASP A 80 4.37 3.46 10.91
C ASP A 80 4.42 2.66 9.59
N ALA A 81 3.30 2.06 9.15
CA ALA A 81 3.23 1.38 7.86
C ALA A 81 3.47 2.35 6.68
N PHE A 82 2.77 3.49 6.67
CA PHE A 82 2.97 4.51 5.63
C PHE A 82 4.39 5.07 5.64
N ARG A 83 4.96 5.33 6.82
CA ARG A 83 6.33 5.83 6.95
C ARG A 83 7.35 4.83 6.42
N ARG A 84 7.18 3.54 6.72
CA ARG A 84 8.04 2.48 6.18
C ARG A 84 7.96 2.44 4.66
N THR A 85 6.78 2.56 4.07
CA THR A 85 6.63 2.67 2.60
C THR A 85 7.42 3.84 2.03
N MET A 86 7.34 5.03 2.65
CA MET A 86 7.99 6.24 2.14
C MET A 86 9.51 6.28 2.34
N ILE A 87 10.01 5.78 3.48
CA ILE A 87 11.43 5.90 3.86
C ILE A 87 12.24 4.66 3.49
N TYR A 88 11.69 3.47 3.74
CA TYR A 88 12.46 2.24 3.55
C TYR A 88 12.61 1.89 2.06
N SER A 89 11.57 2.13 1.26
CA SER A 89 11.60 1.86 -0.19
C SER A 89 12.78 2.54 -0.93
N PRO A 90 12.97 3.87 -0.86
CA PRO A 90 14.11 4.52 -1.53
C PRO A 90 15.45 4.02 -1.00
N LEU A 91 15.54 3.72 0.31
CA LEU A 91 16.78 3.22 0.90
C LEU A 91 17.15 1.82 0.37
N VAL A 92 16.21 0.87 0.39
CA VAL A 92 16.50 -0.49 -0.10
C VAL A 92 16.71 -0.51 -1.61
N ALA A 93 15.98 0.32 -2.35
CA ALA A 93 16.20 0.51 -3.79
C ALA A 93 17.59 1.07 -4.09
N LEU A 94 18.07 2.04 -3.30
CA LEU A 94 19.44 2.56 -3.44
C LEU A 94 20.47 1.47 -3.17
N LEU A 95 20.34 0.74 -2.06
CA LEU A 95 21.31 -0.30 -1.69
C LEU A 95 21.39 -1.43 -2.72
N THR A 96 20.25 -1.87 -3.22
CA THR A 96 20.19 -2.90 -4.27
C THR A 96 20.70 -2.38 -5.61
N ALA A 97 20.39 -1.15 -6.00
CA ALA A 97 20.93 -0.53 -7.20
C ALA A 97 22.46 -0.36 -7.13
N VAL A 98 23.00 0.06 -5.98
CA VAL A 98 24.45 0.12 -5.74
C VAL A 98 25.06 -1.28 -5.83
N ALA A 99 24.44 -2.30 -5.21
CA ALA A 99 24.94 -3.66 -5.28
C ALA A 99 24.96 -4.19 -6.72
N GLY A 100 23.87 -4.01 -7.47
CA GLY A 100 23.80 -4.36 -8.88
C GLY A 100 24.86 -3.63 -9.70
N TYR A 101 24.98 -2.32 -9.52
CA TYR A 101 26.02 -1.49 -10.15
C TYR A 101 27.42 -2.05 -9.88
N LEU A 102 27.81 -2.23 -8.62
CA LEU A 102 29.11 -2.78 -8.25
C LEU A 102 29.35 -4.19 -8.81
N THR A 103 28.29 -5.01 -8.92
CA THR A 103 28.39 -6.35 -9.51
C THR A 103 28.77 -6.28 -10.98
N THR A 104 28.26 -5.31 -11.74
CA THR A 104 28.63 -5.11 -13.15
C THR A 104 30.08 -4.66 -13.36
N TRP A 105 30.76 -4.17 -12.32
CA TRP A 105 32.18 -3.82 -12.37
C TRP A 105 33.11 -5.01 -12.11
N VAL A 106 32.59 -6.16 -11.69
CA VAL A 106 33.39 -7.37 -11.50
C VAL A 106 33.82 -7.87 -12.90
N PRO A 107 35.13 -8.04 -13.18
CA PRO A 107 35.61 -8.36 -14.53
C PRO A 107 34.91 -9.57 -15.17
N ALA A 108 34.76 -10.66 -14.41
CA ALA A 108 34.06 -11.86 -14.89
C ALA A 108 32.60 -11.59 -15.31
N VAL A 109 31.91 -10.68 -14.62
CA VAL A 109 30.52 -10.30 -14.94
C VAL A 109 30.51 -9.37 -16.15
N ALA A 110 31.39 -8.37 -16.19
CA ALA A 110 31.52 -7.43 -17.30
C ALA A 110 31.83 -8.13 -18.63
N ASP A 111 32.78 -9.07 -18.61
CA ASP A 111 33.15 -9.87 -19.79
C ASP A 111 31.98 -10.73 -20.26
N THR A 112 31.25 -11.34 -19.33
CA THR A 112 30.07 -12.16 -19.63
C THR A 112 28.94 -11.31 -20.24
N MET A 113 28.71 -10.12 -19.70
CA MET A 113 27.74 -9.17 -20.25
C MET A 113 28.12 -8.73 -21.67
N ALA A 114 29.40 -8.39 -21.89
CA ALA A 114 29.90 -7.99 -23.21
C ALA A 114 29.73 -9.13 -24.24
N ALA A 115 29.98 -10.37 -23.84
CA ALA A 115 29.80 -11.55 -24.68
C ALA A 115 28.32 -11.89 -24.97
N SER A 116 27.41 -11.55 -24.04
CA SER A 116 25.99 -11.89 -24.13
C SER A 116 25.13 -10.80 -24.78
N ARG A 117 25.71 -9.62 -25.07
CA ARG A 117 25.00 -8.51 -25.71
C ARG A 117 24.45 -8.90 -27.08
N ARG A 118 23.17 -8.57 -27.30
CA ARG A 118 22.54 -8.70 -28.62
C ARG A 118 23.10 -7.66 -29.59
N ALA A 119 22.94 -7.91 -30.89
CA ALA A 119 23.36 -6.99 -31.94
C ALA A 119 22.72 -5.58 -31.84
N SER A 120 21.58 -5.45 -31.17
CA SER A 120 20.93 -4.16 -30.88
C SER A 120 21.60 -3.36 -29.74
N GLY A 121 22.62 -3.91 -29.09
CA GLY A 121 23.22 -3.36 -27.86
C GLY A 121 22.38 -3.58 -26.61
N PHE A 122 21.15 -4.09 -26.74
CA PHE A 122 20.27 -4.36 -25.60
C PHE A 122 20.65 -5.66 -24.90
N HIS A 123 20.85 -5.57 -23.58
CA HIS A 123 20.96 -6.71 -22.68
C HIS A 123 20.33 -6.34 -21.34
N TYR A 124 19.08 -6.74 -21.12
CA TYR A 124 18.30 -6.32 -19.94
C TYR A 124 18.33 -4.79 -19.74
N TRP A 125 18.29 -4.38 -18.48
CA TRP A 125 18.33 -3.01 -17.99
C TRP A 125 19.76 -2.48 -17.84
N PHE A 126 20.75 -3.18 -18.42
CA PHE A 126 22.15 -2.77 -18.42
C PHE A 126 22.40 -1.73 -19.51
N GLU A 127 22.02 -0.48 -19.24
CA GLU A 127 22.54 0.65 -20.00
C GLU A 127 24.08 0.61 -19.94
N GLU A 128 24.71 0.69 -21.11
CA GLU A 128 26.16 0.66 -21.19
C GLU A 128 26.79 1.85 -20.44
N PRO A 129 27.92 1.67 -19.73
CA PRO A 129 28.51 0.39 -19.33
C PRO A 129 27.97 -0.14 -18.00
N HIS A 130 27.29 0.68 -17.18
CA HIS A 130 26.87 0.32 -15.82
C HIS A 130 25.54 0.97 -15.44
N PRO A 131 24.42 0.22 -15.43
CA PRO A 131 23.14 0.80 -15.11
C PRO A 131 23.05 1.13 -13.63
N PHE A 132 22.57 2.32 -13.33
CA PHE A 132 22.29 2.73 -11.95
C PHE A 132 20.94 3.41 -11.85
N VAL A 133 20.73 4.42 -12.71
CA VAL A 133 19.56 5.30 -12.65
C VAL A 133 18.27 4.51 -12.84
N LEU A 134 18.17 3.71 -13.91
CA LEU A 134 16.96 2.95 -14.19
C LEU A 134 16.68 1.86 -13.13
N PRO A 135 17.65 0.99 -12.74
CA PRO A 135 17.44 0.05 -11.64
C PRO A 135 17.01 0.71 -10.33
N PHE A 136 17.62 1.86 -9.99
CA PHE A 136 17.27 2.62 -8.80
C PHE A 136 15.83 3.17 -8.87
N LEU A 137 15.49 3.92 -9.92
CA LEU A 137 14.18 4.56 -10.04
C LEU A 137 13.05 3.53 -10.18
N ALA A 138 13.25 2.49 -10.99
CA ALA A 138 12.27 1.42 -11.15
C ALA A 138 12.13 0.60 -9.85
N GLY A 139 13.24 0.23 -9.21
CA GLY A 139 13.23 -0.48 -7.93
C GLY A 139 12.55 0.33 -6.82
N TRP A 140 12.81 1.64 -6.77
CA TRP A 140 12.16 2.54 -5.82
C TRP A 140 10.66 2.65 -6.09
N PHE A 141 10.26 2.91 -7.33
CA PHE A 141 8.85 3.04 -7.71
C PHE A 141 8.07 1.74 -7.43
N LEU A 142 8.58 0.60 -7.89
CA LEU A 142 7.97 -0.71 -7.65
C LEU A 142 7.96 -1.06 -6.16
N GLY A 143 9.03 -0.75 -5.42
CA GLY A 143 9.08 -0.89 -3.97
C GLY A 143 8.01 -0.06 -3.27
N MET A 144 7.78 1.19 -3.71
CA MET A 144 6.72 2.04 -3.17
C MET A 144 5.34 1.47 -3.46
N LEU A 145 5.08 0.96 -4.67
CA LEU A 145 3.83 0.27 -4.99
C LEU A 145 3.60 -0.96 -4.10
N ALA A 146 4.64 -1.77 -3.89
CA ALA A 146 4.59 -2.92 -3.00
C ALA A 146 4.29 -2.50 -1.54
N GLY A 147 4.94 -1.43 -1.07
CA GLY A 147 4.68 -0.87 0.25
C GLY A 147 3.27 -0.29 0.39
N LEU A 148 2.72 0.31 -0.67
CA LEU A 148 1.33 0.76 -0.71
C LEU A 148 0.37 -0.42 -0.57
N VAL A 149 0.56 -1.49 -1.35
CA VAL A 149 -0.25 -2.72 -1.24
C VAL A 149 -0.15 -3.31 0.18
N ALA A 150 1.05 -3.43 0.72
CA ALA A 150 1.25 -3.89 2.10
C ALA A 150 0.56 -2.97 3.13
N SER A 151 0.55 -1.66 2.91
CA SER A 151 -0.14 -0.70 3.79
C SER A 151 -1.65 -0.88 3.75
N LEU A 152 -2.24 -1.13 2.57
CA LEU A 152 -3.66 -1.48 2.44
C LEU A 152 -3.99 -2.78 3.18
N LEU A 153 -3.10 -3.78 3.11
CA LEU A 153 -3.25 -5.01 3.90
C LEU A 153 -3.16 -4.75 5.41
N VAL A 154 -2.22 -3.90 5.86
CA VAL A 154 -2.13 -3.49 7.27
C VAL A 154 -3.44 -2.82 7.71
N VAL A 155 -3.97 -1.89 6.91
CA VAL A 155 -5.27 -1.23 7.15
C VAL A 155 -6.38 -2.26 7.31
N LEU A 156 -6.48 -3.22 6.40
CA LEU A 156 -7.48 -4.28 6.44
C LEU A 156 -7.33 -5.13 7.71
N VAL A 157 -6.11 -5.59 8.01
CA VAL A 157 -5.84 -6.41 9.20
C VAL A 157 -6.16 -5.64 10.49
N PHE A 158 -5.85 -4.34 10.56
CA PHE A 158 -6.20 -3.52 11.71
C PHE A 158 -7.71 -3.36 11.86
N ALA A 159 -8.46 -3.14 10.77
CA ALA A 159 -9.91 -3.06 10.82
C ALA A 159 -10.57 -4.35 11.35
N TYR A 160 -10.03 -5.53 11.00
CA TYR A 160 -10.58 -6.81 11.46
C TYR A 160 -10.07 -7.26 12.84
N ARG A 161 -8.75 -7.20 13.07
CA ARG A 161 -8.09 -7.77 14.27
C ARG A 161 -7.84 -6.75 15.38
N ARG A 162 -7.71 -5.47 15.06
CA ARG A 162 -7.45 -4.38 16.03
C ARG A 162 -8.44 -3.22 15.86
N PRO A 163 -9.77 -3.47 15.91
CA PRO A 163 -10.77 -2.48 15.55
C PRO A 163 -10.78 -1.24 16.46
N ARG A 164 -10.33 -1.37 17.71
CA ARG A 164 -10.18 -0.24 18.65
C ARG A 164 -9.05 0.70 18.24
N ASP A 165 -7.88 0.15 17.91
CA ASP A 165 -6.72 0.93 17.45
C ASP A 165 -7.06 1.65 16.13
N PHE A 166 -7.76 0.95 15.23
CA PHE A 166 -8.22 1.54 13.97
C PHE A 166 -9.29 2.62 14.18
N ALA A 167 -10.21 2.43 15.14
CA ALA A 167 -11.19 3.46 15.51
C ALA A 167 -10.53 4.69 16.12
N ALA A 168 -9.55 4.50 17.00
CA ALA A 168 -8.77 5.58 17.61
C ALA A 168 -7.99 6.38 16.56
N ALA A 169 -7.35 5.70 15.60
CA ALA A 169 -6.64 6.35 14.49
C ALA A 169 -7.56 7.22 13.61
N ASN A 170 -8.85 6.91 13.55
CA ASN A 170 -9.86 7.67 12.80
C ASN A 170 -10.66 8.66 13.68
N MET A 171 -10.32 8.77 14.97
CA MET A 171 -11.05 9.55 15.98
C MET A 171 -12.55 9.20 16.01
N ASN A 172 -12.87 7.90 15.98
CA ASN A 172 -14.24 7.42 16.08
C ASN A 172 -14.67 7.19 17.54
N ASP A 173 -15.96 7.36 17.82
CA ASP A 173 -16.55 7.14 19.14
C ASP A 173 -16.61 5.64 19.47
N VAL A 174 -15.77 5.21 20.42
CA VAL A 174 -15.65 3.81 20.85
C VAL A 174 -16.49 3.47 22.08
N THR A 175 -17.44 4.33 22.47
CA THR A 175 -18.37 4.00 23.56
C THR A 175 -19.10 2.69 23.27
N PRO A 176 -19.42 1.87 24.30
CA PRO A 176 -20.02 0.54 24.11
C PRO A 176 -21.29 0.55 23.25
N ARG A 177 -22.05 1.65 23.29
CA ARG A 177 -23.27 1.86 22.49
C ARG A 177 -23.00 1.85 20.98
N TYR A 178 -21.87 2.40 20.53
CA TYR A 178 -21.56 2.57 19.09
C TYR A 178 -20.45 1.65 18.58
N ALA A 179 -19.75 0.94 19.48
CA ALA A 179 -18.58 0.13 19.14
C ALA A 179 -18.81 -0.87 17.98
N ALA A 180 -19.94 -1.58 17.96
CA ALA A 180 -20.26 -2.54 16.89
C ALA A 180 -20.56 -1.86 15.54
N GLN A 181 -21.16 -0.67 15.57
CA GLN A 181 -21.45 0.13 14.39
C GLN A 181 -20.16 0.72 13.82
N VAL A 182 -19.34 1.33 14.67
CA VAL A 182 -18.03 1.89 14.30
C VAL A 182 -17.10 0.82 13.75
N ARG A 183 -17.09 -0.40 14.32
CA ARG A 183 -16.32 -1.51 13.76
C ARG A 183 -16.72 -1.84 12.31
N ARG A 184 -18.02 -1.91 12.02
CA ARG A 184 -18.51 -2.18 10.65
C ARG A 184 -18.17 -1.03 9.70
N ALA A 185 -18.33 0.21 10.14
CA ALA A 185 -17.93 1.39 9.37
C ALA A 185 -16.42 1.39 9.06
N ASN A 186 -15.59 1.02 10.03
CA ASN A 186 -14.15 0.90 9.87
C ASN A 186 -13.73 -0.19 8.88
N ILE A 187 -14.39 -1.35 8.91
CA ILE A 187 -14.17 -2.42 7.92
C ILE A 187 -14.57 -1.94 6.52
N ALA A 188 -15.72 -1.26 6.40
CA ALA A 188 -16.14 -0.67 5.14
C ALA A 188 -15.12 0.37 4.64
N LEU A 189 -14.60 1.23 5.52
CA LEU A 189 -13.57 2.21 5.19
C LEU A 189 -12.29 1.55 4.67
N ALA A 190 -11.82 0.49 5.33
CA ALA A 190 -10.64 -0.27 4.89
C ALA A 190 -10.84 -0.86 3.47
N TRP A 191 -12.04 -1.36 3.17
CA TRP A 191 -12.40 -1.82 1.83
C TRP A 191 -12.47 -0.67 0.82
N VAL A 192 -13.08 0.46 1.16
CA VAL A 192 -13.10 1.64 0.28
C VAL A 192 -11.69 2.07 -0.08
N LEU A 193 -10.78 2.15 0.90
CA LEU A 193 -9.37 2.46 0.65
C LEU A 193 -8.71 1.45 -0.30
N THR A 194 -9.03 0.17 -0.18
CA THR A 194 -8.53 -0.87 -1.10
C THR A 194 -9.12 -0.69 -2.51
N LEU A 195 -10.42 -0.44 -2.61
CA LEU A 195 -11.14 -0.27 -3.87
C LEU A 195 -10.67 0.95 -4.67
N VAL A 196 -10.28 2.04 -3.99
CA VAL A 196 -9.73 3.24 -4.64
C VAL A 196 -8.50 2.93 -5.51
N PHE A 197 -7.68 1.95 -5.12
CA PHE A 197 -6.54 1.52 -5.93
C PHE A 197 -6.87 0.33 -6.83
N LEU A 198 -7.65 -0.63 -6.32
CA LEU A 198 -7.98 -1.84 -7.06
C LEU A 198 -8.82 -1.55 -8.32
N ILE A 199 -9.84 -0.69 -8.21
CA ILE A 199 -10.76 -0.41 -9.33
C ILE A 199 -10.01 0.22 -10.52
N PRO A 200 -9.24 1.32 -10.37
CA PRO A 200 -8.48 1.88 -11.48
C PRO A 200 -7.46 0.90 -12.04
N THR A 201 -6.79 0.12 -11.18
CA THR A 201 -5.81 -0.89 -11.62
C THR A 201 -6.48 -1.92 -12.54
N LEU A 202 -7.62 -2.49 -12.12
CA LEU A 202 -8.36 -3.47 -12.90
C LEU A 202 -8.89 -2.90 -14.23
N ILE A 203 -9.38 -1.65 -14.22
CA ILE A 203 -9.93 -1.00 -15.41
C ILE A 203 -8.83 -0.60 -16.39
N VAL A 204 -7.72 -0.03 -15.93
CA VAL A 204 -6.62 0.40 -16.81
C VAL A 204 -5.88 -0.80 -17.37
N TRP A 205 -5.48 -1.74 -16.50
CA TRP A 205 -4.79 -2.95 -16.94
C TRP A 205 -5.69 -3.81 -17.83
N GLY A 206 -6.90 -4.11 -17.35
CA GLY A 206 -7.87 -4.88 -18.13
C GLY A 206 -8.29 -4.16 -19.42
N GLY A 207 -8.29 -2.83 -19.45
CA GLY A 207 -8.65 -2.06 -20.64
C GLY A 207 -7.60 -2.12 -21.74
N ASN A 208 -6.32 -2.18 -21.38
CA ASN A 208 -5.19 -2.26 -22.31
C ASN A 208 -5.02 -3.66 -22.90
N ASP A 209 -5.27 -4.69 -22.10
CA ASP A 209 -5.02 -6.09 -22.49
C ASP A 209 -6.30 -6.86 -22.88
N ALA A 210 -7.49 -6.26 -22.74
CA ALA A 210 -8.75 -6.90 -23.12
C ALA A 210 -8.86 -7.09 -24.63
N ARG A 211 -9.46 -8.22 -25.02
CA ARG A 211 -9.66 -8.57 -26.43
C ARG A 211 -10.99 -8.13 -26.98
N GLY A 212 -12.02 -8.02 -26.13
CA GLY A 212 -13.33 -7.52 -26.54
C GLY A 212 -13.29 -6.04 -26.88
N GLY A 213 -13.79 -5.68 -28.07
CA GLY A 213 -13.93 -4.29 -28.51
C GLY A 213 -15.16 -3.61 -27.91
N SER A 214 -16.14 -4.38 -27.47
CA SER A 214 -17.38 -3.89 -26.84
C SER A 214 -17.60 -4.46 -25.42
N TRP A 215 -18.42 -3.80 -24.61
CA TRP A 215 -18.75 -4.27 -23.26
C TRP A 215 -19.45 -5.64 -23.25
N VAL A 216 -20.25 -5.93 -24.28
CA VAL A 216 -20.96 -7.22 -24.44
C VAL A 216 -19.98 -8.35 -24.75
N GLU A 217 -19.04 -8.12 -25.67
CA GLU A 217 -17.98 -9.09 -25.98
C GLU A 217 -17.11 -9.37 -24.76
N ARG A 218 -16.74 -8.33 -24.02
CA ARG A 218 -16.00 -8.49 -22.75
C ARG A 218 -16.78 -9.33 -21.75
N ALA A 219 -18.11 -9.18 -21.67
CA ALA A 219 -18.95 -9.98 -20.77
C ALA A 219 -18.99 -11.45 -21.17
N GLN A 220 -19.09 -11.72 -22.47
CA GLN A 220 -19.03 -13.08 -23.01
C GLN A 220 -17.65 -13.71 -22.77
N ASN A 221 -16.58 -12.94 -22.98
CA ASN A 221 -15.20 -13.35 -22.75
C ASN A 221 -14.92 -13.64 -21.27
N ALA A 222 -15.45 -12.82 -20.35
CA ALA A 222 -15.28 -13.04 -18.92
C ALA A 222 -15.94 -14.33 -18.43
N LEU A 223 -17.00 -14.82 -19.08
CA LEU A 223 -17.54 -16.16 -18.78
C LEU A 223 -16.59 -17.27 -19.23
N ARG A 224 -15.81 -17.04 -20.30
CA ARG A 224 -14.78 -17.97 -20.79
C ARG A 224 -13.50 -17.97 -19.96
N PHE A 225 -13.34 -17.02 -19.03
CA PHE A 225 -12.25 -17.03 -18.05
C PHE A 225 -12.14 -18.35 -17.29
N PHE A 226 -13.27 -19.02 -16.99
CA PHE A 226 -13.26 -20.29 -16.27
C PHE A 226 -12.75 -21.48 -17.11
N THR A 227 -12.76 -21.34 -18.44
CA THR A 227 -12.23 -22.37 -19.36
C THR A 227 -10.82 -22.04 -19.84
N ASP A 228 -10.53 -20.77 -20.10
CA ASP A 228 -9.22 -20.30 -20.56
C ASP A 228 -8.83 -18.99 -19.85
N PRO A 229 -8.33 -19.08 -18.61
CA PRO A 229 -8.06 -17.90 -17.80
C PRO A 229 -6.95 -17.05 -18.38
N GLY A 230 -5.94 -17.67 -19.02
CA GLY A 230 -4.80 -16.93 -19.60
C GLY A 230 -5.24 -15.99 -20.72
N TRP A 231 -6.23 -16.39 -21.52
CA TRP A 231 -6.71 -15.60 -22.66
C TRP A 231 -7.71 -14.51 -22.29
N TYR A 232 -8.46 -14.68 -21.20
CA TYR A 232 -9.60 -13.83 -20.85
C TYR A 232 -9.50 -13.13 -19.48
N LEU A 233 -8.37 -13.23 -18.79
CA LEU A 233 -8.15 -12.56 -17.50
C LEU A 233 -8.33 -11.04 -17.60
N ALA A 234 -7.86 -10.40 -18.67
CA ALA A 234 -7.95 -8.95 -18.86
C ALA A 234 -9.41 -8.49 -19.04
N ASP A 235 -10.19 -9.18 -19.90
CA ASP A 235 -11.63 -8.93 -20.07
C ASP A 235 -12.40 -9.09 -18.73
N ALA A 236 -12.09 -10.15 -17.97
CA ALA A 236 -12.69 -10.39 -16.66
C ALA A 236 -12.31 -9.32 -15.63
N ALA A 237 -11.02 -8.96 -15.54
CA ALA A 237 -10.53 -7.92 -14.64
C ALA A 237 -11.20 -6.58 -14.91
N TRP A 238 -11.31 -6.17 -16.18
CA TRP A 238 -11.96 -4.93 -16.56
C TRP A 238 -13.43 -4.89 -16.08
N LEU A 239 -14.18 -5.97 -16.29
CA LEU A 239 -15.58 -6.06 -15.85
C LEU A 239 -15.74 -6.09 -14.33
N VAL A 240 -14.89 -6.83 -13.63
CA VAL A 240 -14.85 -6.81 -12.16
C VAL A 240 -14.58 -5.40 -11.66
N GLY A 241 -13.64 -4.68 -12.28
CA GLY A 241 -13.36 -3.28 -11.99
C GLY A 241 -14.61 -2.40 -12.08
N LEU A 242 -15.38 -2.51 -13.17
CA LEU A 242 -16.64 -1.79 -13.32
C LEU A 242 -17.70 -2.19 -12.29
N ALA A 243 -17.86 -3.49 -12.04
CA ALA A 243 -18.85 -4.01 -11.09
C ALA A 243 -18.55 -3.58 -9.64
N LEU A 244 -17.29 -3.33 -9.31
CA LEU A 244 -16.86 -2.85 -7.99
C LEU A 244 -17.16 -1.36 -7.76
N ILE A 245 -17.43 -0.56 -8.79
CA ILE A 245 -17.80 0.86 -8.65
C ILE A 245 -19.08 1.02 -7.80
N PRO A 246 -20.23 0.41 -8.14
CA PRO A 246 -21.44 0.53 -7.32
C PRO A 246 -21.25 -0.04 -5.90
N VAL A 247 -20.42 -1.08 -5.74
CA VAL A 247 -20.05 -1.61 -4.40
C VAL A 247 -19.33 -0.54 -3.59
N GLY A 248 -18.33 0.13 -4.17
CA GLY A 248 -17.60 1.22 -3.53
C GLY A 248 -18.53 2.37 -3.12
N ILE A 249 -19.44 2.79 -4.00
CA ILE A 249 -20.46 3.81 -3.70
C ILE A 249 -21.33 3.38 -2.52
N GLY A 250 -21.83 2.13 -2.54
CA GLY A 250 -22.64 1.57 -1.45
C GLY A 250 -21.91 1.58 -0.10
N LEU A 251 -20.62 1.22 -0.10
CA LEU A 251 -19.79 1.26 1.11
C LEU A 251 -19.59 2.69 1.62
N VAL A 252 -19.37 3.67 0.74
CA VAL A 252 -19.25 5.09 1.14
C VAL A 252 -20.56 5.59 1.77
N VAL A 253 -21.71 5.32 1.16
CA VAL A 253 -23.02 5.67 1.72
C VAL A 253 -23.22 5.00 3.09
N PHE A 254 -22.85 3.72 3.21
CA PHE A 254 -22.90 2.99 4.46
C PHE A 254 -22.02 3.64 5.54
N ILE A 255 -20.77 4.01 5.21
CA ILE A 255 -19.85 4.70 6.13
C ILE A 255 -20.45 6.03 6.60
N VAL A 256 -20.91 6.87 5.68
CA VAL A 256 -21.50 8.19 6.02
C VAL A 256 -22.70 8.04 6.97
N ARG A 257 -23.52 7.00 6.79
CA ARG A 257 -24.68 6.73 7.65
C ARG A 257 -24.35 6.07 8.98
N THR A 258 -23.20 5.42 9.11
CA THR A 258 -22.90 4.56 10.27
C THR A 258 -21.71 5.00 11.10
N GLN A 259 -20.79 5.78 10.54
CA GLN A 259 -19.62 6.25 11.24
C GLN A 259 -20.01 7.27 12.32
N ARG A 260 -19.60 7.01 13.55
CA ARG A 260 -19.75 7.93 14.68
C ARG A 260 -18.38 8.43 15.08
N VAL A 261 -18.21 9.74 14.97
CA VAL A 261 -16.95 10.43 15.20
C VAL A 261 -16.92 10.96 16.64
N ASP A 262 -15.78 10.82 17.31
CA ASP A 262 -15.54 11.48 18.59
C ASP A 262 -15.32 12.98 18.33
N ARG A 263 -16.38 13.75 18.59
CA ARG A 263 -16.37 15.20 18.35
C ARG A 263 -15.43 15.94 19.28
N ALA A 264 -15.25 15.47 20.51
CA ALA A 264 -14.37 16.11 21.48
C ALA A 264 -12.91 15.91 21.06
N ALA A 265 -12.53 14.69 20.71
CA ALA A 265 -11.20 14.37 20.21
C ALA A 265 -10.84 15.18 18.94
N ARG A 266 -11.78 15.28 17.98
CA ARG A 266 -11.54 16.07 16.76
C ARG A 266 -11.38 17.56 17.02
N ARG A 267 -12.21 18.15 17.90
CA ARG A 267 -12.08 19.56 18.29
C ARG A 267 -10.75 19.83 18.97
N ALA A 268 -10.33 18.96 19.88
CA ALA A 268 -9.03 19.06 20.54
C ALA A 268 -7.86 18.99 19.55
N ALA A 269 -8.01 18.22 18.47
CA ALA A 269 -7.04 18.13 17.38
C ALA A 269 -7.16 19.25 16.32
N GLY A 270 -8.09 20.21 16.48
CA GLY A 270 -8.34 21.26 15.48
C GLY A 270 -8.94 20.77 14.16
N LEU A 271 -9.53 19.57 14.15
CA LEU A 271 -10.09 18.93 12.96
C LEU A 271 -11.60 19.17 12.82
N PRO A 272 -12.14 19.23 11.59
CA PRO A 272 -13.57 19.36 11.37
C PRO A 272 -14.35 18.15 11.89
N VAL A 273 -15.44 18.43 12.60
CA VAL A 273 -16.29 17.46 13.31
C VAL A 273 -17.19 16.60 12.41
N GLY A 274 -17.19 16.85 11.10
CA GLY A 274 -17.95 16.09 10.09
C GLY A 274 -19.21 16.81 9.60
N LEU A 275 -19.98 16.14 8.73
CA LEU A 275 -21.07 16.71 7.92
C LEU A 275 -22.44 16.76 8.62
N THR A 276 -22.62 16.15 9.78
CA THR A 276 -23.94 16.03 10.41
C THR A 276 -24.24 17.21 11.34
N ARG A 277 -24.84 18.26 10.75
CA ARG A 277 -25.66 19.27 11.44
C ARG A 277 -26.75 18.64 12.33
N THR A 278 -27.23 17.44 11.97
CA THR A 278 -28.42 16.81 12.52
C THR A 278 -28.34 16.40 14.00
N ASP A 279 -27.15 16.15 14.57
CA ASP A 279 -27.06 15.89 16.03
C ASP A 279 -26.83 17.18 16.85
N ASP A 280 -26.40 18.29 16.23
CA ASP A 280 -26.28 19.58 16.94
C ASP A 280 -27.66 20.19 17.19
N ASP A 281 -28.61 19.98 16.27
CA ASP A 281 -29.98 20.48 16.42
C ASP A 281 -30.78 19.68 17.48
N ALA A 282 -30.56 18.37 17.59
CA ALA A 282 -31.22 17.54 18.60
C ALA A 282 -30.75 17.83 20.04
N LYS A 283 -29.49 18.27 20.23
CA LYS A 283 -29.02 18.73 21.54
C LYS A 283 -29.43 20.18 21.84
N ARG A 284 -29.68 21.00 20.82
CA ARG A 284 -30.23 22.35 20.98
C ARG A 284 -31.72 22.33 21.35
N SER A 285 -32.48 21.34 20.87
CA SER A 285 -33.90 21.18 21.23
C SER A 285 -34.13 20.66 22.64
N ASP A 286 -33.17 19.92 23.22
CA ASP A 286 -33.32 19.28 24.53
C ASP A 286 -32.76 20.12 25.70
N GLY A 287 -32.10 21.25 25.41
CA GLY A 287 -31.42 22.09 26.42
C GLY A 287 -31.78 23.58 26.40
N GLY A 288 -32.79 23.98 25.64
CA GLY A 288 -33.24 25.36 25.55
C GLY A 288 -34.41 25.64 26.47
N GLU A 289 -34.16 25.77 27.77
CA GLU A 289 -35.06 26.55 28.62
C GLU A 289 -35.11 27.97 28.02
N PRO A 290 -36.28 28.47 27.59
CA PRO A 290 -36.35 29.82 27.02
C PRO A 290 -35.90 30.82 28.08
N PRO A 291 -35.18 31.89 27.71
CA PRO A 291 -34.82 32.93 28.66
C PRO A 291 -36.10 33.44 29.29
N THR A 292 -36.27 33.19 30.59
CA THR A 292 -37.30 33.79 31.40
C THR A 292 -37.14 35.30 31.26
N ALA A 293 -38.09 35.90 30.55
CA ALA A 293 -38.29 37.33 30.52
C ALA A 293 -38.69 37.75 31.94
N GLU A 294 -37.71 38.05 32.79
CA GLU A 294 -37.96 38.83 33.99
C GLU A 294 -38.32 40.25 33.56
N ARG A 295 -39.64 40.49 33.58
CA ARG A 295 -40.20 41.81 33.82
C ARG A 295 -39.82 42.22 35.25
N GLN A 296 -39.05 43.28 35.39
CA GLN A 296 -39.32 44.43 36.27
C GLN A 296 -38.27 45.51 36.04
#